data_AF-A0A8X6UBL4-F1
#
_entry.id   AF-A0A8X6UBL4-F1
#
_cell.length_a   1.000
_cell.length_b   1.000
_cell.length_c   1.000
_cell.angle_alpha   90.00
_cell.angle_beta   90.00
_cell.angle_gamma   90.00
#
_symmetry.space_group_name_H-M   'P 1'
#
loop_
_entity.id
_entity.type
_entity.pdbx_description
1 polymer ?
#
loop_
_entity_poly.entity_id
_entity_poly.type
_entity_poly.pdbx_seq_one_letter_code
_entity_poly.pdbx_strand_id
1 'polypeptide(L)'
;MVSAHASGWEVFRVTSSAKRWISSPDFNKGLTVQVLDGSGRVWRDRRVHRLLSSRPPTLIVFSQDSKTTTTHRKSSKPQNFQNIAFQSRAANQNTVKSNTSTEGSQRNPRSAVTANGDCMRHELRVDFEKLGWSTWIISPKWYDAFVCAGACAFPLGQNQRPTNHATVQSIVHELGLTAGVGAPCCVPTELHSVSLLYFDEHMNVVLKQYDDMVAAGCGCQ
;
A
#
# COMPACT_ATOMS: atom_id res chain seq x y z
N MET A 1 -2.38 33.87 11.11
CA MET A 1 -2.58 34.37 12.49
C MET A 1 -3.08 33.20 13.32
N VAL A 2 -2.37 32.85 14.38
CA VAL A 2 -2.75 31.76 15.30
C VAL A 2 -3.44 32.39 16.51
N SER A 3 -4.55 31.82 16.97
CA SER A 3 -5.23 32.33 18.16
C SER A 3 -4.34 32.21 19.40
N ALA A 4 -4.34 33.23 20.26
CA ALA A 4 -3.59 33.21 21.53
C ALA A 4 -4.06 32.10 22.49
N HIS A 5 -5.24 31.53 22.25
CA HIS A 5 -5.81 30.42 23.03
C HIS A 5 -5.65 29.06 22.35
N ALA A 6 -5.04 28.99 21.17
CA ALA A 6 -4.81 27.72 20.50
C ALA A 6 -3.67 26.93 21.18
N SER A 7 -3.91 25.65 21.43
CA SER A 7 -2.91 24.71 21.93
C SER A 7 -2.72 23.59 20.90
N GLY A 8 -1.49 23.35 20.47
CA GLY A 8 -1.21 22.31 19.48
C GLY A 8 0.16 22.42 18.85
N TRP A 9 0.40 21.57 17.85
CA TRP A 9 1.61 21.61 17.03
C TRP A 9 1.39 22.48 15.80
N GLU A 10 2.38 23.33 15.50
CA GLU A 10 2.45 24.06 14.24
C GLU A 10 3.50 23.40 13.34
N VAL A 11 3.14 23.24 12.05
CA VAL A 11 3.97 22.52 11.07
C VAL A 11 4.48 23.48 10.01
N PHE A 12 5.79 23.61 9.92
CA PHE A 12 6.46 24.46 8.94
C PHE A 12 7.12 23.60 7.85
N ARG A 13 6.80 23.85 6.58
CA ARG A 13 7.49 23.20 5.46
C ARG A 13 8.85 23.85 5.25
N VAL A 14 9.92 23.12 5.55
CA VAL A 14 11.32 23.57 5.42
C VAL A 14 12.11 22.78 4.36
N THR A 15 11.44 22.18 3.38
CA THR A 15 12.03 21.26 2.40
C THR A 15 13.22 21.85 1.64
N SER A 16 13.14 23.10 1.18
CA SER A 16 14.23 23.73 0.42
C SER A 16 15.48 23.96 1.27
N SER A 17 15.29 24.38 2.53
CA SER A 17 16.38 24.55 3.49
C SER A 17 17.01 23.22 3.85
N ALA A 18 16.19 22.21 4.15
CA ALA A 18 16.64 20.86 4.48
C ALA A 18 17.46 20.24 3.33
N LYS A 19 17.00 20.36 2.07
CA LYS A 19 17.76 19.90 0.89
C LYS A 19 19.14 20.55 0.80
N ARG A 20 19.21 21.88 1.01
CA ARG A 20 20.48 22.62 0.97
C ARG A 20 21.42 22.20 2.10
N TRP A 21 20.90 21.94 3.29
CA TRP A 21 21.72 21.47 4.42
C TRP A 21 22.25 20.05 4.20
N ILE A 22 21.46 19.18 3.57
CA ILE A 22 21.90 17.83 3.20
C ILE A 22 23.01 17.90 2.14
N SER A 23 22.89 18.77 1.13
CA SER A 23 23.91 18.90 0.08
C SER A 23 25.15 19.67 0.53
N SER A 24 25.01 20.60 1.48
CA SER A 24 26.08 21.50 1.90
C SER A 24 25.96 21.80 3.41
N PRO A 25 26.44 20.89 4.27
CA PRO A 25 26.24 20.94 5.71
C PRO A 25 26.75 22.22 6.38
N ASP A 26 27.82 22.83 5.85
CA ASP A 26 28.43 24.06 6.42
C ASP A 26 27.48 25.27 6.44
N PHE A 27 26.46 25.25 5.58
CA PHE A 27 25.41 26.27 5.50
C PHE A 27 24.24 26.02 6.45
N ASN A 28 24.23 24.93 7.20
CA ASN A 28 23.20 24.69 8.21
C ASN A 28 23.46 25.57 9.44
N LYS A 29 22.69 26.64 9.60
CA LYS A 29 22.71 27.54 10.77
C LYS A 29 21.53 27.30 11.72
N GLY A 30 20.79 26.20 11.52
CA GLY A 30 19.59 25.87 12.29
C GLY A 30 18.35 26.68 11.87
N LEU A 31 17.28 26.50 12.65
CA LEU A 31 16.00 27.22 12.48
C LEU A 31 15.75 28.10 13.70
N THR A 32 15.34 29.35 13.44
CA THR A 32 14.84 30.25 14.49
C THR A 32 13.37 30.50 14.26
N VAL A 33 12.54 30.24 15.27
CA VAL A 33 11.10 30.51 15.24
C VAL A 33 10.79 31.59 16.28
N GLN A 34 10.08 32.63 15.85
CA GLN A 34 9.63 33.72 16.72
C GLN A 34 8.12 33.89 16.58
N VAL A 35 7.45 34.11 17.70
CA VAL A 35 6.02 34.45 17.73
C VAL A 35 5.90 35.96 17.81
N LEU A 36 5.15 36.56 16.90
CA LEU A 36 4.88 38.00 16.90
C LEU A 36 3.43 38.26 17.30
N ASP A 37 3.19 39.31 18.07
CA ASP A 37 1.84 39.79 18.37
C ASP A 37 1.25 40.59 17.20
N GLY A 38 -0.01 41.04 17.33
CA GLY A 38 -0.70 41.84 16.31
C GLY A 38 -0.05 43.21 16.03
N SER A 39 0.89 43.65 16.88
CA SER A 39 1.69 44.86 16.70
C SER A 39 3.09 44.59 16.14
N GLY A 40 3.41 43.33 15.80
CA GLY A 40 4.69 42.91 15.26
C GLY A 40 5.80 42.78 16.31
N ARG A 41 5.48 42.81 17.60
CA ARG A 41 6.48 42.66 18.67
C ARG A 41 6.67 41.18 19.00
N VAL A 42 7.91 40.81 19.32
CA VAL A 42 8.23 39.43 19.75
C VAL A 42 7.51 39.13 21.06
N TRP A 43 6.64 38.13 21.02
CA TRP A 43 5.93 37.61 22.17
C TRP A 43 6.90 36.77 23.02
N ARG A 44 7.17 37.24 24.25
CA ARG A 44 8.09 36.59 25.18
C ARG A 44 7.32 36.03 26.37
N ASP A 45 6.99 34.74 26.33
CA ASP A 45 6.35 34.02 27.44
C ASP A 45 7.30 32.95 28.00
N ARG A 46 7.52 32.96 29.33
CA ARG A 46 8.35 31.98 30.05
C ARG A 46 7.81 30.55 29.95
N ARG A 47 6.53 30.35 29.63
CA ARG A 47 5.92 29.03 29.40
C ARG A 47 6.50 28.33 28.18
N VAL A 48 6.99 29.06 27.18
CA VAL A 48 7.59 28.50 25.97
C VAL A 48 8.83 27.65 26.30
N HIS A 49 9.69 28.12 27.21
CA HIS A 49 10.86 27.34 27.65
C HIS A 49 10.49 26.04 28.35
N ARG A 50 9.45 26.05 29.20
CA ARG A 50 8.98 24.83 29.89
C ARG A 50 8.35 23.82 28.92
N LEU A 51 7.61 24.30 27.92
CA LEU A 51 7.03 23.46 26.88
C LEU A 51 8.10 22.80 26.00
N LEU A 52 9.16 23.53 25.63
CA LEU A 52 10.29 23.01 24.84
C LEU A 52 11.01 21.85 25.54
N SER A 53 11.04 21.83 26.88
CA SER A 53 11.61 20.71 27.65
C SER A 53 10.75 19.44 27.59
N SER A 54 9.41 19.60 27.53
CA SER A 54 8.47 18.47 27.48
C SER A 54 8.11 18.01 26.06
N ARG A 55 8.21 18.90 25.07
CA ARG A 55 7.82 18.71 23.66
C ARG A 55 8.85 19.42 22.78
N PRO A 56 10.03 18.83 22.58
CA PRO A 56 11.09 19.47 21.81
C PRO A 56 10.67 19.61 20.33
N PRO A 57 11.08 20.70 19.65
CA PRO A 57 10.88 20.86 18.23
C PRO A 57 11.55 19.70 17.47
N THR A 58 10.81 19.05 16.59
CA THR A 58 11.29 17.88 15.84
C THR A 58 11.30 18.19 14.35
N LEU A 59 12.45 17.97 13.69
CA LEU A 59 12.56 18.01 12.24
C LEU A 59 12.29 16.62 11.67
N ILE A 60 11.26 16.50 10.85
CA ILE A 60 10.89 15.24 10.20
C ILE A 60 11.28 15.32 8.72
N VAL A 61 12.13 14.39 8.28
CA VAL A 61 12.62 14.31 6.90
C VAL A 61 12.11 13.03 6.26
N PHE A 62 11.39 13.16 5.15
CA PHE A 62 10.99 12.04 4.32
C PHE A 62 11.97 11.92 3.15
N SER A 63 12.79 10.86 3.16
CA SER A 63 13.66 10.49 2.05
C SER A 63 13.02 9.33 1.29
N GLN A 64 13.07 9.37 -0.03
CA GLN A 64 12.75 8.21 -0.85
C GLN A 64 14.06 7.52 -1.18
N ASP A 65 14.36 6.45 -0.45
CA ASP A 65 15.48 5.59 -0.79
C ASP A 65 15.08 4.81 -2.04
N SER A 66 15.62 5.19 -3.19
CA SER A 66 15.59 4.31 -4.35
C SER A 66 16.46 3.11 -3.98
N LYS A 67 15.83 2.01 -3.56
CA LYS A 67 16.47 0.69 -3.63
C LYS A 67 16.85 0.52 -5.10
N THR A 68 18.11 0.78 -5.43
CA THR A 68 18.70 0.27 -6.65
C THR A 68 18.42 -1.21 -6.63
N THR A 69 17.67 -1.69 -7.61
CA THR A 69 17.50 -3.11 -7.86
C THR A 69 18.88 -3.65 -8.24
N THR A 70 19.71 -3.95 -7.25
CA THR A 70 20.86 -4.82 -7.40
C THR A 70 20.27 -6.17 -7.72
N THR A 71 20.23 -6.46 -9.02
CA THR A 71 20.03 -7.78 -9.58
C THR A 71 21.06 -8.71 -8.95
N HIS A 72 20.66 -9.37 -7.86
CA HIS A 72 21.37 -10.52 -7.34
C HIS A 72 21.26 -11.63 -8.38
N ARG A 73 22.22 -11.62 -9.31
CA ARG A 73 22.67 -12.78 -10.07
C ARG A 73 23.06 -13.85 -9.06
N LYS A 74 22.12 -14.74 -8.73
CA LYS A 74 22.47 -16.05 -8.18
C LYS A 74 22.52 -17.04 -9.35
N SER A 75 23.75 -17.25 -9.82
CA SER A 75 24.13 -18.45 -10.54
C SER A 75 24.05 -19.64 -9.57
N SER A 76 23.24 -20.66 -9.88
CA SER A 76 23.49 -22.05 -9.50
C SER A 76 22.56 -23.01 -10.24
N LYS A 77 23.14 -23.66 -11.26
CA LYS A 77 22.86 -24.99 -11.85
C LYS A 77 21.40 -25.41 -12.18
N PRO A 78 21.12 -25.82 -13.43
CA PRO A 78 19.92 -26.60 -13.74
C PRO A 78 20.14 -28.07 -13.37
N GLN A 79 19.24 -28.66 -12.58
CA GLN A 79 19.05 -30.10 -12.53
C GLN A 79 17.82 -30.48 -13.33
N ASN A 80 18.05 -31.39 -14.27
CA ASN A 80 17.09 -32.07 -15.12
C ASN A 80 15.90 -32.60 -14.33
N PHE A 81 14.68 -32.22 -14.74
CA PHE A 81 13.52 -33.10 -14.64
C PHE A 81 12.72 -33.02 -15.94
N GLN A 82 12.31 -34.20 -16.37
CA GLN A 82 11.90 -34.55 -17.72
C GLN A 82 10.58 -33.92 -18.14
N ASN A 83 10.52 -33.59 -19.43
CA ASN A 83 9.33 -33.15 -20.17
C ASN A 83 8.20 -34.19 -20.08
N ILE A 84 7.02 -33.76 -19.66
CA ILE A 84 5.76 -34.43 -20.00
C ILE A 84 4.98 -33.46 -20.88
N ALA A 85 5.05 -33.68 -22.19
CA ALA A 85 4.22 -33.01 -23.17
C ALA A 85 2.81 -33.65 -23.14
N PHE A 86 1.81 -32.91 -22.66
CA PHE A 86 0.41 -33.25 -22.89
C PHE A 86 -0.04 -32.61 -24.20
N GLN A 87 -0.25 -33.46 -25.22
CA GLN A 87 -0.87 -33.08 -26.48
C GLN A 87 -2.38 -32.88 -26.27
N SER A 88 -2.85 -31.63 -26.39
CA SER A 88 -4.28 -31.34 -26.51
C SER A 88 -4.71 -31.49 -27.98
N ARG A 89 -5.58 -32.47 -28.25
CA ARG A 89 -6.34 -32.55 -29.49
C ARG A 89 -7.39 -31.43 -29.48
N ALA A 90 -7.32 -30.56 -30.49
CA ALA A 90 -8.35 -29.58 -30.78
C ALA A 90 -9.68 -30.29 -31.11
N ALA A 91 -10.70 -30.07 -30.28
CA ALA A 91 -12.09 -30.37 -30.61
C ALA A 91 -12.80 -29.06 -30.90
N ASN A 92 -13.06 -28.86 -32.19
CA ASN A 92 -13.86 -27.78 -32.75
C ASN A 92 -15.34 -28.06 -32.42
N GLN A 93 -15.97 -27.23 -31.59
CA GLN A 93 -17.42 -27.25 -31.41
C GLN A 93 -18.00 -25.83 -31.49
N ASN A 94 -18.80 -25.65 -32.53
CA ASN A 94 -19.60 -24.48 -32.83
C ASN A 94 -20.51 -24.11 -31.65
N THR A 95 -20.39 -22.89 -31.15
CA THR A 95 -21.30 -22.30 -30.18
C THR A 95 -22.58 -21.85 -30.86
N VAL A 96 -23.68 -22.56 -30.55
CA VAL A 96 -25.05 -22.13 -30.83
C VAL A 96 -25.39 -20.98 -29.88
N LYS A 97 -25.62 -19.79 -30.44
CA LYS A 97 -26.20 -18.64 -29.73
C LYS A 97 -27.62 -19.00 -29.28
N SER A 98 -27.86 -18.94 -27.97
CA SER A 98 -29.23 -18.93 -27.41
C SER A 98 -29.37 -17.68 -26.55
N ASN A 99 -30.15 -16.73 -27.07
CA ASN A 99 -30.67 -15.58 -26.33
C ASN A 99 -31.79 -16.09 -25.41
N THR A 100 -31.71 -15.78 -24.13
CA THR A 100 -32.90 -15.76 -23.27
C THR A 100 -32.77 -14.64 -22.25
N SER A 101 -33.59 -13.62 -22.46
CA SER A 101 -33.84 -12.49 -21.59
C SER A 101 -34.80 -12.90 -20.48
N THR A 102 -34.41 -12.73 -19.22
CA THR A 102 -35.36 -12.55 -18.11
C THR A 102 -34.78 -11.60 -17.07
N GLU A 103 -35.63 -10.64 -16.73
CA GLU A 103 -35.40 -9.48 -15.85
C GLU A 103 -35.24 -9.85 -14.37
N GLY A 104 -34.62 -8.93 -13.61
CA GLY A 104 -34.98 -8.69 -12.22
C GLY A 104 -34.04 -9.23 -11.14
N SER A 105 -32.98 -8.47 -10.80
CA SER A 105 -32.58 -8.30 -9.39
C SER A 105 -31.63 -7.10 -9.24
N GLN A 106 -32.08 -6.11 -8.48
CA GLN A 106 -31.29 -4.96 -8.06
C GLN A 106 -30.03 -5.43 -7.34
N ARG A 107 -28.85 -5.24 -7.96
CA ARG A 107 -27.58 -5.36 -7.26
C ARG A 107 -27.00 -3.97 -7.03
N ASN A 108 -26.91 -3.63 -5.75
CA ASN A 108 -26.11 -2.54 -5.21
C ASN A 108 -24.79 -2.36 -5.98
N PRO A 109 -24.39 -1.14 -6.38
CA PRO A 109 -23.07 -0.89 -6.94
C PRO A 109 -22.07 -0.80 -5.79
N ARG A 110 -21.76 -1.93 -5.14
CA ARG A 110 -20.42 -2.09 -4.57
C ARG A 110 -19.56 -2.48 -5.75
N SER A 111 -18.69 -1.57 -6.18
CA SER A 111 -17.63 -1.84 -7.16
C SER A 111 -16.76 -2.99 -6.65
N ALA A 112 -17.23 -4.23 -6.81
CA ALA A 112 -16.34 -5.33 -7.02
C ALA A 112 -15.59 -4.95 -8.28
N VAL A 113 -14.28 -4.76 -8.16
CA VAL A 113 -13.40 -4.82 -9.32
C VAL A 113 -13.61 -6.22 -9.88
N THR A 114 -14.59 -6.38 -10.78
CA THR A 114 -14.70 -7.53 -11.67
C THR A 114 -13.51 -7.40 -12.60
N ALA A 115 -12.36 -7.83 -12.09
CA ALA A 115 -11.15 -7.99 -12.86
C ALA A 115 -11.44 -9.11 -13.87
N ASN A 116 -11.93 -8.74 -15.04
CA ASN A 116 -11.95 -9.59 -16.21
C ASN A 116 -10.49 -9.85 -16.62
N GLY A 117 -9.84 -10.82 -15.97
CA GLY A 117 -8.44 -11.16 -16.20
C GLY A 117 -7.87 -12.12 -15.15
N ASP A 118 -6.65 -12.58 -15.41
CA ASP A 118 -5.90 -13.46 -14.51
C ASP A 118 -5.59 -12.76 -13.18
N CYS A 119 -5.35 -13.56 -12.13
CA CYS A 119 -4.92 -13.07 -10.83
C CYS A 119 -3.70 -12.14 -10.94
N MET A 120 -3.90 -10.87 -10.61
CA MET A 120 -2.85 -9.87 -10.64
C MET A 120 -3.06 -8.79 -9.57
N ARG A 121 -2.02 -7.97 -9.40
CA ARG A 121 -2.04 -6.82 -8.52
C ARG A 121 -2.68 -5.63 -9.23
N HIS A 122 -3.67 -5.03 -8.59
CA HIS A 122 -4.40 -3.85 -9.07
C HIS A 122 -4.09 -2.64 -8.20
N GLU A 123 -4.18 -1.46 -8.80
CA GLU A 123 -3.99 -0.20 -8.10
C GLU A 123 -5.08 0.03 -7.06
N LEU A 124 -4.66 0.30 -5.83
CA LEU A 124 -5.53 0.75 -4.75
C LEU A 124 -4.75 1.77 -3.94
N ARG A 125 -5.24 3.01 -3.94
CA ARG A 125 -4.71 4.09 -3.12
C ARG A 125 -5.59 4.28 -1.89
N VAL A 126 -4.98 4.21 -0.73
CA VAL A 126 -5.61 4.56 0.54
C VAL A 126 -5.33 6.02 0.81
N ASP A 127 -6.39 6.82 0.82
CA ASP A 127 -6.34 8.25 1.08
C ASP A 127 -6.91 8.54 2.46
N PHE A 128 -6.06 8.98 3.39
CA PHE A 128 -6.46 9.17 4.77
C PHE A 128 -7.38 10.38 4.96
N GLU A 129 -7.41 11.33 4.03
CA GLU A 129 -8.39 12.41 4.07
C GLU A 129 -9.79 11.88 3.77
N LYS A 130 -9.92 11.02 2.74
CA LYS A 130 -11.19 10.38 2.40
C LYS A 130 -11.71 9.43 3.47
N LEU A 131 -10.82 8.83 4.25
CA LEU A 131 -11.17 8.00 5.40
C LEU A 131 -11.52 8.81 6.66
N GLY A 132 -11.33 10.14 6.64
CA GLY A 132 -11.51 10.99 7.83
C GLY A 132 -10.41 10.81 8.87
N TRP A 133 -9.25 10.28 8.48
CA TRP A 133 -8.11 10.00 9.35
C TRP A 133 -7.01 11.08 9.27
N SER A 134 -7.16 12.07 8.39
CA SER A 134 -6.20 13.15 8.19
C SER A 134 -6.01 14.06 9.42
N THR A 135 -6.92 14.00 10.40
CA THR A 135 -6.85 14.77 11.66
C THR A 135 -5.82 14.20 12.63
N TRP A 136 -5.64 12.88 12.64
CA TRP A 136 -4.70 12.20 13.53
C TRP A 136 -3.49 11.64 12.78
N ILE A 137 -3.61 11.25 11.51
CA ILE A 137 -2.47 10.87 10.66
C ILE A 137 -1.82 12.13 10.06
N ILE A 138 -0.60 12.39 10.49
CA ILE A 138 0.22 13.49 10.00
C ILE A 138 0.81 13.13 8.63
N SER A 139 1.41 11.95 8.49
CA SER A 139 2.09 11.50 7.26
C SER A 139 2.13 9.97 7.14
N PRO A 140 2.08 9.40 5.90
CA PRO A 140 1.80 10.10 4.64
C PRO A 140 0.33 10.53 4.57
N LYS A 141 -0.05 11.32 3.55
CA LYS A 141 -1.46 11.69 3.34
C LYS A 141 -2.25 10.60 2.62
N TRP A 142 -1.56 9.81 1.79
CA TRP A 142 -2.06 8.60 1.16
C TRP A 142 -0.91 7.61 1.04
N TYR A 143 -1.21 6.33 0.82
CA TYR A 143 -0.23 5.35 0.35
C TYR A 143 -0.88 4.39 -0.65
N ASP A 144 -0.08 3.76 -1.52
CA ASP A 144 -0.55 2.79 -2.49
C ASP A 144 -0.54 1.40 -1.84
N ALA A 145 -1.70 0.92 -1.40
CA ALA A 145 -1.88 -0.38 -0.74
C ALA A 145 -1.89 -1.53 -1.76
N PHE A 146 -2.42 -1.28 -2.96
CA PHE A 146 -2.75 -2.28 -3.97
C PHE A 146 -3.73 -3.36 -3.46
N VAL A 147 -4.31 -4.10 -4.41
CA VAL A 147 -5.22 -5.21 -4.09
C VAL A 147 -5.00 -6.36 -5.09
N CYS A 148 -5.09 -7.60 -4.61
CA CYS A 148 -5.06 -8.76 -5.47
C CYS A 148 -6.48 -9.08 -5.94
N ALA A 149 -6.68 -9.14 -7.25
CA ALA A 149 -7.95 -9.49 -7.86
C ALA A 149 -7.75 -10.14 -9.24
N GLY A 150 -8.74 -10.90 -9.67
CA GLY A 150 -8.70 -11.67 -10.92
C GLY A 150 -9.01 -13.15 -10.69
N ALA A 151 -9.11 -13.89 -11.77
CA ALA A 151 -9.42 -15.31 -11.76
C ALA A 151 -8.17 -16.18 -11.63
N CYS A 152 -8.33 -17.30 -10.93
CA CYS A 152 -7.37 -18.41 -10.86
C CYS A 152 -7.92 -19.59 -11.66
N ALA A 153 -8.06 -19.40 -12.98
CA ALA A 153 -8.62 -20.41 -13.88
C ALA A 153 -7.62 -21.52 -14.19
N PHE A 154 -8.11 -22.77 -14.28
CA PHE A 154 -7.28 -23.88 -14.71
C PHE A 154 -6.98 -23.78 -16.23
N PRO A 155 -5.77 -24.12 -16.69
CA PRO A 155 -4.58 -24.48 -15.92
C PRO A 155 -3.87 -23.26 -15.32
N LEU A 156 -3.45 -23.37 -14.05
CA LEU A 156 -2.71 -22.31 -13.39
C LEU A 156 -1.30 -22.17 -14.00
N GLY A 157 -0.99 -20.99 -14.52
CA GLY A 157 0.33 -20.66 -15.03
C GLY A 157 1.32 -20.32 -13.91
N GLN A 158 2.62 -20.54 -14.14
CA GLN A 158 3.68 -20.16 -13.20
C GLN A 158 3.67 -18.66 -12.85
N ASN A 159 3.18 -17.82 -13.77
CA ASN A 159 3.04 -16.38 -13.55
C ASN A 159 2.02 -16.04 -12.45
N GLN A 160 1.05 -16.92 -12.19
CA GLN A 160 0.06 -16.79 -11.11
C GLN A 160 0.57 -17.34 -9.77
N ARG A 161 1.84 -17.79 -9.72
CA ARG A 161 2.54 -18.28 -8.52
C ARG A 161 1.69 -19.24 -7.66
N PRO A 162 1.10 -20.28 -8.25
CA PRO A 162 0.22 -21.16 -7.51
C PRO A 162 1.00 -22.00 -6.51
N THR A 163 0.40 -22.29 -5.36
CA THR A 163 0.91 -23.37 -4.50
C THR A 163 0.58 -24.73 -5.10
N ASN A 164 1.26 -25.77 -4.61
CA ASN A 164 0.89 -27.15 -4.96
C ASN A 164 -0.57 -27.45 -4.58
N HIS A 165 -1.03 -26.93 -3.43
CA HIS A 165 -2.42 -27.06 -3.01
C HIS A 165 -3.38 -26.38 -3.98
N ALA A 166 -3.12 -25.11 -4.34
CA ALA A 166 -3.92 -24.38 -5.33
C ALA A 166 -3.96 -25.09 -6.69
N THR A 167 -2.84 -25.68 -7.11
CA THR A 167 -2.75 -26.44 -8.35
C THR A 167 -3.67 -27.66 -8.30
N VAL A 168 -3.59 -28.48 -7.25
CA VAL A 168 -4.48 -29.65 -7.09
C VAL A 168 -5.94 -29.21 -6.96
N GLN A 169 -6.22 -28.17 -6.19
CA GLN A 169 -7.57 -27.63 -6.02
C GLN A 169 -8.15 -27.14 -7.35
N SER A 170 -7.36 -26.47 -8.18
CA SER A 170 -7.82 -26.02 -9.52
C SER A 170 -8.22 -27.18 -10.42
N ILE A 171 -7.49 -28.31 -10.36
CA ILE A 171 -7.82 -29.53 -11.11
C ILE A 171 -9.12 -30.14 -10.59
N VAL A 172 -9.25 -30.29 -9.26
CA VAL A 172 -10.45 -30.88 -8.63
C VAL A 172 -11.69 -30.03 -8.92
N HIS A 173 -11.54 -28.71 -8.89
CA HIS A 173 -12.59 -27.75 -9.21
C HIS A 173 -13.01 -27.85 -10.68
N GLU A 174 -12.07 -27.76 -11.62
CA GLU A 174 -12.35 -27.77 -13.06
C GLU A 174 -12.99 -29.08 -13.54
N LEU A 175 -12.51 -30.20 -13.00
CA LEU A 175 -13.03 -31.52 -13.35
C LEU A 175 -14.29 -31.92 -12.56
N GLY A 176 -14.74 -31.09 -11.61
CA GLY A 176 -15.92 -31.36 -10.79
C GLY A 176 -15.83 -32.67 -9.99
N LEU A 177 -14.61 -33.11 -9.63
CA LEU A 177 -14.39 -34.43 -9.00
C LEU A 177 -15.02 -34.53 -7.60
N THR A 178 -15.09 -33.41 -6.90
CA THR A 178 -15.65 -33.31 -5.55
C THR A 178 -16.57 -32.11 -5.48
N ALA A 179 -17.84 -32.33 -5.10
CA ALA A 179 -18.80 -31.26 -4.91
C ALA A 179 -18.34 -30.30 -3.79
N GLY A 180 -18.52 -29.00 -4.01
CA GLY A 180 -18.21 -27.96 -3.02
C GLY A 180 -16.76 -27.45 -3.03
N VAL A 181 -15.88 -28.01 -3.86
CA VAL A 181 -14.52 -27.46 -4.05
C VAL A 181 -14.60 -26.30 -5.05
N GLY A 182 -14.28 -25.09 -4.58
CA GLY A 182 -14.22 -23.88 -5.40
C GLY A 182 -12.85 -23.67 -6.07
N ALA A 183 -12.80 -22.76 -7.04
CA ALA A 183 -11.53 -22.32 -7.63
C ALA A 183 -10.61 -21.70 -6.55
N PRO A 184 -9.27 -21.78 -6.70
CA PRO A 184 -8.33 -21.07 -5.84
C PRO A 184 -8.57 -19.56 -5.81
N CYS A 185 -8.16 -18.91 -4.73
CA CYS A 185 -8.38 -17.49 -4.54
C CYS A 185 -7.15 -16.68 -4.97
N CYS A 186 -7.38 -15.51 -5.59
CA CYS A 186 -6.31 -14.54 -5.87
C CYS A 186 -6.03 -13.71 -4.62
N VAL A 187 -4.86 -13.91 -4.00
CA VAL A 187 -4.51 -13.29 -2.71
C VAL A 187 -3.07 -12.75 -2.71
N PRO A 188 -2.72 -11.85 -1.77
CA PRO A 188 -1.34 -11.40 -1.61
C PRO A 188 -0.41 -12.55 -1.23
N THR A 189 0.70 -12.67 -1.94
CA THR A 189 1.79 -13.63 -1.62
C THR A 189 3.00 -12.93 -1.00
N GLU A 190 3.10 -11.62 -1.19
CA GLU A 190 4.16 -10.78 -0.63
C GLU A 190 3.54 -9.48 -0.15
N LEU A 191 3.88 -9.09 1.07
CA LEU A 191 3.32 -7.95 1.77
C LEU A 191 4.45 -7.06 2.29
N HIS A 192 4.34 -5.74 2.10
CA HIS A 192 5.30 -4.75 2.56
C HIS A 192 4.69 -3.85 3.64
N SER A 193 5.57 -3.29 4.47
CA SER A 193 5.19 -2.41 5.58
C SER A 193 5.14 -0.93 5.19
N VAL A 194 4.41 -0.15 5.97
CA VAL A 194 4.27 1.31 5.82
C VAL A 194 4.55 1.99 7.16
N SER A 195 5.34 3.06 7.13
CA SER A 195 5.58 3.90 8.31
C SER A 195 4.57 5.04 8.36
N LEU A 196 3.86 5.15 9.47
CA LEU A 196 2.90 6.21 9.76
C LEU A 196 3.43 7.12 10.86
N LEU A 197 3.27 8.42 10.64
CA LEU A 197 3.46 9.48 11.63
C LEU A 197 2.08 10.00 12.02
N TYR A 198 1.72 9.92 13.30
CA TYR A 198 0.38 10.26 13.77
C TYR A 198 0.39 10.81 15.20
N PHE A 199 -0.73 11.40 15.62
CA PHE A 199 -1.00 11.77 17.01
C PHE A 199 -1.62 10.59 17.77
N ASP A 200 -1.02 10.20 18.89
CA ASP A 200 -1.62 9.23 19.81
C ASP A 200 -2.78 9.84 20.63
N GLU A 201 -3.40 9.04 21.49
CA GLU A 201 -4.52 9.47 22.36
C GLU A 201 -4.14 10.62 23.33
N HIS A 202 -2.84 10.84 23.56
CA HIS A 202 -2.30 11.88 24.43
C HIS A 202 -1.73 13.08 23.64
N MET A 203 -2.01 13.17 22.34
CA MET A 203 -1.52 14.21 21.43
C MET A 203 0.01 14.25 21.29
N ASN A 204 0.68 13.13 21.51
CA ASN A 204 2.11 12.97 21.22
C ASN A 204 2.29 12.57 19.75
N VAL A 205 3.38 13.03 19.16
CA VAL A 205 3.76 12.65 17.79
C VAL A 205 4.48 11.31 17.84
N VAL A 206 3.93 10.29 17.19
CA VAL A 206 4.46 8.93 17.15
C VAL A 206 4.77 8.54 15.71
N LEU A 207 5.98 8.03 15.47
CA LEU A 207 6.36 7.35 14.23
C LEU A 207 6.33 5.84 14.48
N LYS A 208 5.51 5.11 13.72
CA LYS A 208 5.39 3.65 13.84
C LYS A 208 5.34 2.98 12.48
N GLN A 209 5.96 1.82 12.38
CA GLN A 209 5.88 0.96 11.21
C GLN A 209 4.76 -0.07 11.40
N TYR A 210 3.93 -0.22 10.37
CA TYR A 210 2.84 -1.19 10.31
C TYR A 210 3.16 -2.19 9.20
N ASP A 211 3.28 -3.46 9.59
CA ASP A 211 3.52 -4.55 8.65
C ASP A 211 2.23 -4.92 7.90
N ASP A 212 2.41 -5.61 6.78
CA ASP A 212 1.32 -6.18 5.99
C ASP A 212 0.31 -5.17 5.41
N MET A 213 0.76 -3.94 5.14
CA MET A 213 -0.09 -2.84 4.68
C MET A 213 -0.16 -2.70 3.15
N VAL A 214 0.81 -3.25 2.41
CA VAL A 214 0.92 -3.10 0.94
C VAL A 214 1.07 -4.47 0.29
N ALA A 215 0.15 -4.83 -0.62
CA ALA A 215 0.30 -6.01 -1.46
C ALA A 215 1.40 -5.76 -2.49
N ALA A 216 2.56 -6.38 -2.32
CA ALA A 216 3.69 -6.28 -3.25
C ALA A 216 3.60 -7.32 -4.38
N GLY A 217 3.04 -8.49 -4.10
CA GLY A 217 2.85 -9.58 -5.06
C GLY A 217 1.54 -10.33 -4.83
N CYS A 218 0.96 -10.86 -5.91
CA CYS A 218 -0.27 -11.64 -5.89
C CYS A 218 -0.03 -13.04 -6.47
N GLY A 219 -0.87 -13.99 -6.06
CA GLY A 219 -0.87 -15.34 -6.60
C GLY A 219 -2.12 -16.13 -6.21
N CYS A 220 -2.23 -17.33 -6.76
CA CYS A 220 -3.36 -18.24 -6.53
C CYS A 220 -3.05 -19.21 -5.39
N GLN A 221 -3.88 -19.19 -4.34
CA GLN A 221 -3.73 -20.04 -3.15
C GLN A 221 -4.97 -20.88 -2.88
#